data_AF-A0A955MDY3-F1
#
_entry.id   AF-A0A955MDY3-F1
#
_cell.length_a   1.000
_cell.length_b   1.000
_cell.length_c   1.000
_cell.angle_alpha   90.00
_cell.angle_beta   90.00
_cell.angle_gamma   90.00
#
_symmetry.space_group_name_H-M   'P 1'
#
loop_
_entity.id
_entity.type
_entity.pdbx_description
1 polymer ?
#
loop_
_entity_poly.entity_id
_entity_poly.type
_entity_poly.pdbx_seq_one_letter_code
_entity_poly.pdbx_strand_id
1 'polypeptide(L)'
;MKIADDITQLIGNTPLVRLNKLTKGCHADVVLKLEFFNPLGSVKDRIGFAMIEAAERDGKIDPAKTTILEPTSGNTGIALAFVSAVKGYKCTLTMPDTMSLERRALLKALGANLVLTPGAEGMKGAINKAKELAESDSNYFVPQQFENPANPEVHRNTTAEEIWNDTDGKADILISGIGTGGTITGVSETLKKKKPGFKTVAVEPAGSPVLSGGSPGKHKIQGIGAGFVPAILNTDI
;
A
#
# COMPACT_ATOMS: atom_id res chain seq x y z
N MET A 1 -21.15 20.59 -10.98
CA MET A 1 -21.53 19.50 -10.04
C MET A 1 -20.25 18.81 -9.59
N LYS A 2 -20.19 18.26 -8.36
CA LYS A 2 -19.03 17.51 -7.88
C LYS A 2 -19.28 16.01 -8.08
N ILE A 3 -19.14 15.55 -9.32
CA ILE A 3 -19.32 14.15 -9.74
C ILE A 3 -17.95 13.66 -10.19
N ALA A 4 -17.53 12.50 -9.71
CA ALA A 4 -16.28 11.88 -10.12
C ALA A 4 -16.41 11.30 -11.54
N ASP A 5 -15.41 11.52 -12.39
CA ASP A 5 -15.41 11.00 -13.76
C ASP A 5 -15.18 9.48 -13.79
N ASP A 6 -14.42 8.98 -12.82
CA ASP A 6 -14.19 7.55 -12.60
C ASP A 6 -13.91 7.23 -11.11
N ILE A 7 -13.81 5.94 -10.80
CA ILE A 7 -13.64 5.44 -9.43
C ILE A 7 -12.30 5.83 -8.79
N THR A 8 -11.27 6.16 -9.57
CA THR A 8 -9.96 6.54 -9.03
C THR A 8 -10.00 7.92 -8.37
N GLN A 9 -10.89 8.82 -8.82
CA GLN A 9 -11.13 10.11 -8.17
C GLN A 9 -11.82 9.99 -6.80
N LEU A 10 -12.31 8.78 -6.44
CA LEU A 10 -12.88 8.46 -5.14
C LEU A 10 -11.87 7.82 -4.17
N ILE A 11 -10.59 7.71 -4.56
CA ILE A 11 -9.53 7.23 -3.69
C ILE A 11 -9.18 8.31 -2.66
N GLY A 12 -9.01 7.90 -1.41
CA GLY A 12 -8.70 8.79 -0.30
C GLY A 12 -9.91 9.51 0.28
N ASN A 13 -9.65 10.61 1.01
CA ASN A 13 -10.66 11.30 1.82
C ASN A 13 -11.46 10.36 2.73
N THR A 14 -10.79 9.33 3.27
CA THR A 14 -11.42 8.32 4.12
C THR A 14 -11.78 8.93 5.48
N PRO A 15 -12.85 8.49 6.15
CA PRO A 15 -13.27 9.15 7.39
C PRO A 15 -12.36 8.81 8.58
N LEU A 16 -12.39 9.68 9.60
CA LEU A 16 -11.97 9.37 10.96
C LEU A 16 -13.18 8.91 11.80
N VAL A 17 -12.98 7.92 12.67
CA VAL A 17 -13.96 7.55 13.69
C VAL A 17 -13.32 7.39 15.06
N ARG A 18 -13.99 7.88 16.10
CA ARG A 18 -13.53 7.75 17.48
C ARG A 18 -13.79 6.36 18.03
N LEU A 19 -12.79 5.77 18.69
CA LEU A 19 -13.01 4.63 19.57
C LEU A 19 -13.58 5.10 20.90
N ASN A 20 -14.74 4.56 21.28
CA ASN A 20 -15.46 4.96 22.51
C ASN A 20 -15.28 3.94 23.63
N LYS A 21 -15.87 2.75 23.51
CA LYS A 21 -15.88 1.75 24.58
C LYS A 21 -14.51 1.11 24.83
N LEU A 22 -13.72 0.89 23.77
CA LEU A 22 -12.42 0.21 23.84
C LEU A 22 -11.33 1.05 24.51
N THR A 23 -11.54 2.36 24.60
CA THR A 23 -10.59 3.34 25.14
C THR A 23 -11.08 3.93 26.46
N LYS A 24 -12.09 3.31 27.09
CA LYS A 24 -12.58 3.73 28.39
C LYS A 24 -11.47 3.61 29.43
N GLY A 25 -11.14 4.73 30.07
CA GLY A 25 -10.04 4.82 31.04
C GLY A 25 -8.68 5.19 30.43
N CYS A 26 -8.58 5.31 29.10
CA CYS A 26 -7.41 5.93 28.47
C CYS A 26 -7.40 7.44 28.72
N HIS A 27 -6.21 8.01 28.88
CA HIS A 27 -6.01 9.46 29.04
C HIS A 27 -5.87 10.22 27.71
N ALA A 28 -6.08 9.54 26.58
CA ALA A 28 -5.94 10.09 25.24
C ALA A 28 -7.12 9.69 24.36
N ASP A 29 -7.48 10.57 23.44
CA ASP A 29 -8.43 10.30 22.37
C ASP A 29 -7.80 9.40 21.32
N VAL A 30 -8.50 8.32 20.97
CA VAL A 30 -8.08 7.44 19.86
C VAL A 30 -9.11 7.53 18.75
N VAL A 31 -8.63 7.95 17.58
CA VAL A 31 -9.41 7.98 16.34
C VAL A 31 -8.76 7.06 15.31
N LEU A 32 -9.58 6.45 14.45
CA LEU A 32 -9.15 5.52 13.43
C LEU A 32 -9.33 6.16 12.05
N LYS A 33 -8.27 6.16 11.24
CA LYS A 33 -8.34 6.49 9.82
C LYS A 33 -8.79 5.26 9.04
N LEU A 34 -10.01 5.29 8.53
CA LEU A 34 -10.70 4.11 8.02
C LEU A 34 -10.34 3.84 6.55
N GLU A 35 -9.10 3.43 6.31
CA GLU A 35 -8.61 3.13 4.95
C GLU A 35 -9.36 2.00 4.22
N PHE A 36 -10.23 1.26 4.91
CA PHE A 36 -11.16 0.31 4.29
C PHE A 36 -12.37 0.98 3.62
N PHE A 37 -12.53 2.31 3.72
CA PHE A 37 -13.49 3.09 2.93
C PHE A 37 -12.95 3.51 1.55
N ASN A 38 -11.68 3.22 1.22
CA ASN A 38 -11.23 3.36 -0.15
C ASN A 38 -12.04 2.42 -1.08
N PRO A 39 -12.13 2.71 -2.39
CA PRO A 39 -13.06 2.02 -3.29
C PRO A 39 -12.96 0.49 -3.31
N LEU A 40 -11.76 -0.07 -3.18
CA LEU A 40 -11.49 -1.51 -3.15
C LEU A 40 -11.09 -2.00 -1.75
N GLY A 41 -11.42 -1.20 -0.73
CA GLY A 41 -11.43 -1.62 0.66
C GLY A 41 -10.07 -1.60 1.36
N SER A 42 -9.08 -0.86 0.85
CA SER A 42 -7.78 -0.79 1.53
C SER A 42 -6.96 0.47 1.26
N VAL A 43 -5.97 0.71 2.13
CA VAL A 43 -4.96 1.77 1.96
C VAL A 43 -4.16 1.63 0.66
N LYS A 44 -4.11 0.43 0.05
CA LYS A 44 -3.29 0.18 -1.13
C LYS A 44 -3.86 0.82 -2.39
N ASP A 45 -5.14 1.17 -2.40
CA ASP A 45 -5.78 1.88 -3.51
C ASP A 45 -5.02 3.19 -3.81
N ARG A 46 -4.59 3.90 -2.76
CA ARG A 46 -3.77 5.11 -2.85
C ARG A 46 -2.47 4.87 -3.62
N ILE A 47 -1.71 3.85 -3.23
CA ILE A 47 -0.39 3.61 -3.80
C ILE A 47 -0.47 2.94 -5.17
N GLY A 48 -1.49 2.11 -5.40
CA GLY A 48 -1.75 1.51 -6.71
C GLY A 48 -2.01 2.59 -7.74
N PHE A 49 -2.84 3.58 -7.40
CA PHE A 49 -3.07 4.74 -8.25
C PHE A 49 -1.82 5.61 -8.39
N ALA A 50 -1.19 6.00 -7.27
CA ALA A 50 -0.06 6.92 -7.28
C ALA A 50 1.18 6.40 -8.04
N MET A 51 1.49 5.10 -7.97
CA MET A 51 2.61 4.53 -8.70
C MET A 51 2.37 4.50 -10.21
N ILE A 52 1.12 4.29 -10.65
CA ILE A 52 0.73 4.34 -12.07
C ILE A 52 0.76 5.78 -12.57
N GLU A 53 0.14 6.71 -11.86
CA GLU A 53 0.15 8.15 -12.20
C GLU A 53 1.59 8.71 -12.28
N ALA A 54 2.45 8.33 -11.33
CA ALA A 54 3.85 8.77 -11.36
C ALA A 54 4.57 8.23 -12.59
N ALA A 55 4.33 6.97 -12.97
CA ALA A 55 4.94 6.37 -14.14
C ALA A 55 4.40 6.96 -15.46
N GLU A 56 3.10 7.28 -15.54
CA GLU A 56 2.48 8.01 -16.66
C GLU A 56 3.11 9.39 -16.81
N ARG A 57 3.18 10.16 -15.72
CA ARG A 57 3.77 11.51 -15.72
C ARG A 57 5.23 11.50 -16.14
N ASP A 58 5.98 10.48 -15.74
CA ASP A 58 7.39 10.31 -16.10
C ASP A 58 7.58 9.75 -17.52
N GLY A 59 6.50 9.44 -18.25
CA GLY A 59 6.55 8.86 -19.60
C GLY A 59 7.09 7.44 -19.65
N LYS A 60 7.07 6.71 -18.54
CA LYS A 60 7.62 5.34 -18.41
C LYS A 60 6.65 4.28 -18.92
N ILE A 61 5.35 4.58 -18.95
CA ILE A 61 4.30 3.63 -19.30
C ILE A 61 3.30 4.24 -20.30
N ASP A 62 2.78 3.40 -21.18
CA ASP A 62 1.82 3.74 -22.24
C ASP A 62 0.71 2.67 -22.23
N PRO A 63 -0.58 3.02 -22.05
CA PRO A 63 -1.66 2.04 -22.00
C PRO A 63 -1.74 1.13 -23.23
N ALA A 64 -1.30 1.60 -24.40
CA ALA A 64 -1.33 0.82 -25.63
C ALA A 64 -0.26 -0.28 -25.71
N LYS A 65 0.78 -0.21 -24.87
CA LYS A 65 1.96 -1.09 -24.96
C LYS A 65 2.30 -1.76 -23.64
N THR A 66 2.24 -1.01 -22.54
CA THR A 66 2.74 -1.45 -21.25
C THR A 66 1.80 -2.43 -20.57
N THR A 67 2.37 -3.46 -19.98
CA THR A 67 1.70 -4.32 -19.01
C THR A 67 2.24 -4.06 -17.61
N ILE A 68 1.36 -3.74 -16.66
CA ILE A 68 1.72 -3.59 -15.25
C ILE A 68 1.99 -4.98 -14.67
N LEU A 69 3.15 -5.17 -14.05
CA LEU A 69 3.58 -6.44 -13.47
C LEU A 69 3.98 -6.23 -12.01
N GLU A 70 3.39 -6.95 -11.06
CA GLU A 70 3.81 -6.86 -9.67
C GLU A 70 3.76 -8.23 -8.98
N PRO A 71 4.81 -8.64 -8.24
CA PRO A 71 4.79 -9.84 -7.42
C PRO A 71 4.02 -9.60 -6.13
N THR A 72 2.70 -9.82 -6.17
CA THR A 72 1.86 -9.61 -5.00
C THR A 72 0.56 -10.41 -5.06
N SER A 73 0.14 -10.92 -3.90
CA SER A 73 -1.18 -11.51 -3.66
C SER A 73 -2.01 -10.74 -2.65
N GLY A 74 -1.50 -9.58 -2.21
CA GLY A 74 -2.13 -8.74 -1.20
C GLY A 74 -2.98 -7.64 -1.82
N ASN A 75 -3.33 -6.66 -0.98
CA ASN A 75 -4.17 -5.54 -1.39
C ASN A 75 -3.54 -4.68 -2.49
N THR A 76 -2.21 -4.66 -2.63
CA THR A 76 -1.53 -3.95 -3.73
C THR A 76 -1.89 -4.56 -5.09
N GLY A 77 -2.07 -5.88 -5.18
CA GLY A 77 -2.52 -6.52 -6.41
C GLY A 77 -3.94 -6.13 -6.78
N ILE A 78 -4.83 -6.05 -5.79
CA ILE A 78 -6.22 -5.58 -5.99
C ILE A 78 -6.20 -4.15 -6.49
N ALA A 79 -5.41 -3.28 -5.84
CA ALA A 79 -5.27 -1.88 -6.19
C ALA A 79 -4.76 -1.68 -7.62
N LEU A 80 -3.67 -2.35 -7.98
CA LEU A 80 -3.10 -2.26 -9.33
C LEU A 80 -4.05 -2.84 -10.38
N ALA A 81 -4.76 -3.93 -10.08
CA ALA A 81 -5.72 -4.53 -11.01
C ALA A 81 -6.87 -3.56 -11.36
N PHE A 82 -7.52 -2.96 -10.36
CA PHE A 82 -8.65 -2.04 -10.65
C PHE A 82 -8.17 -0.75 -11.32
N VAL A 83 -7.04 -0.18 -10.88
CA VAL A 83 -6.48 1.04 -11.49
C VAL A 83 -6.11 0.77 -12.94
N SER A 84 -5.49 -0.38 -13.22
CA SER A 84 -5.15 -0.79 -14.59
C SER A 84 -6.41 -0.94 -15.45
N ALA A 85 -7.47 -1.56 -14.90
CA ALA A 85 -8.73 -1.72 -15.61
C ALA A 85 -9.38 -0.37 -15.97
N VAL A 86 -9.34 0.61 -15.06
CA VAL A 86 -9.88 1.96 -15.31
C VAL A 86 -9.03 2.72 -16.33
N LYS A 87 -7.70 2.65 -16.23
CA LYS A 87 -6.76 3.37 -17.09
C LYS A 87 -6.43 2.67 -18.41
N GLY A 88 -6.95 1.47 -18.63
CA GLY A 88 -6.76 0.71 -19.87
C GLY A 88 -5.42 -0.04 -19.97
N TYR A 89 -4.73 -0.28 -18.85
CA TYR A 89 -3.53 -1.10 -18.83
C TYR A 89 -3.86 -2.58 -18.70
N LYS A 90 -3.04 -3.44 -19.31
CA LYS A 90 -2.98 -4.85 -18.93
C LYS A 90 -2.32 -4.96 -17.55
N CYS A 91 -2.81 -5.86 -16.71
CA CYS A 91 -2.23 -6.14 -15.40
C CYS A 91 -1.91 -7.63 -15.27
N THR A 92 -0.67 -7.94 -14.90
CA THR A 92 -0.19 -9.29 -14.58
C THR A 92 0.31 -9.33 -13.15
N LEU A 93 -0.12 -10.32 -12.38
CA LEU A 93 0.29 -10.50 -10.99
C LEU A 93 0.90 -11.88 -10.82
N THR A 94 2.12 -11.94 -10.27
CA THR A 94 2.75 -13.20 -9.88
C THR A 94 2.46 -13.50 -8.41
N MET A 95 2.06 -14.73 -8.11
CA MET A 95 1.76 -15.14 -6.73
C MET A 95 1.88 -16.65 -6.53
N PRO A 96 2.11 -17.12 -5.29
CA PRO A 96 2.07 -18.55 -4.98
C PRO A 96 0.68 -19.17 -5.26
N ASP A 97 0.66 -20.41 -5.75
CA ASP A 97 -0.57 -21.18 -5.97
C ASP A 97 -1.37 -21.52 -4.69
N THR A 98 -0.74 -21.38 -3.53
CA THR A 98 -1.34 -21.50 -2.19
C THR A 98 -2.28 -20.35 -1.83
N MET A 99 -2.34 -19.29 -2.65
CA MET A 99 -3.29 -18.20 -2.45
C MET A 99 -4.74 -18.65 -2.63
N SER A 100 -5.62 -18.11 -1.79
CA SER A 100 -7.02 -18.53 -1.74
C SER A 100 -7.72 -18.36 -3.09
N LEU A 101 -8.72 -19.22 -3.34
CA LEU A 101 -9.49 -19.17 -4.58
C LEU A 101 -10.28 -17.86 -4.69
N GLU A 102 -10.78 -17.34 -3.57
CA GLU A 102 -11.54 -16.09 -3.48
C GLU A 102 -10.68 -14.90 -3.92
N ARG A 103 -9.43 -14.81 -3.45
CA ARG A 103 -8.51 -13.74 -3.90
C ARG A 103 -8.21 -13.83 -5.39
N ARG A 104 -7.97 -15.05 -5.90
CA ARG A 104 -7.71 -15.25 -7.33
C ARG A 104 -8.93 -14.90 -8.18
N ALA A 105 -10.13 -15.25 -7.73
CA ALA A 105 -11.38 -14.92 -8.41
C ALA A 105 -11.60 -13.40 -8.47
N LEU A 106 -11.38 -12.69 -7.35
CA LEU A 106 -11.48 -11.23 -7.31
C LEU A 106 -10.52 -10.56 -8.30
N LEU A 107 -9.25 -10.95 -8.31
CA LEU A 107 -8.25 -10.35 -9.21
C LEU A 107 -8.56 -10.61 -10.69
N LYS A 108 -9.01 -11.83 -11.02
CA LYS A 108 -9.47 -12.16 -12.38
C LYS A 108 -10.70 -11.36 -12.78
N ALA A 109 -11.64 -11.14 -11.85
CA ALA A 109 -12.83 -10.32 -12.11
C ALA A 109 -12.46 -8.85 -12.40
N LEU A 110 -11.35 -8.35 -11.84
CA LEU A 110 -10.77 -7.05 -12.15
C LEU A 110 -9.91 -7.06 -13.45
N GLY A 111 -9.89 -8.17 -14.19
CA GLY A 111 -9.16 -8.29 -15.45
C GLY A 111 -7.67 -8.60 -15.32
N ALA A 112 -7.17 -8.92 -14.13
CA ALA A 112 -5.77 -9.26 -13.94
C ALA A 112 -5.45 -10.67 -14.47
N ASN A 113 -4.36 -10.78 -15.23
CA ASN A 113 -3.72 -12.03 -15.58
C ASN A 113 -2.93 -12.55 -14.37
N LEU A 114 -3.14 -13.81 -13.98
CA LEU A 114 -2.48 -14.40 -12.81
C LEU A 114 -1.44 -15.43 -13.24
N VAL A 115 -0.19 -15.20 -12.88
CA VAL A 115 0.91 -16.15 -13.06
C VAL A 115 1.19 -16.81 -11.71
N LEU A 116 0.83 -18.09 -11.60
CA LEU A 116 1.00 -18.84 -10.36
C LEU A 116 2.40 -19.45 -10.29
N THR A 117 3.03 -19.36 -9.13
CA THR A 117 4.32 -20.00 -8.82
C THR A 117 4.15 -21.11 -7.77
N PRO A 118 5.07 -22.08 -7.68
CA PRO A 118 4.98 -23.14 -6.69
C PRO A 118 4.89 -22.61 -5.26
N GLY A 119 3.90 -23.09 -4.50
CA GLY A 119 3.66 -22.68 -3.11
C GLY A 119 4.86 -22.86 -2.17
N ALA A 120 5.69 -23.87 -2.42
CA ALA A 120 6.89 -24.17 -1.64
C ALA A 120 7.95 -23.05 -1.70
N GLU A 121 7.97 -22.26 -2.77
CA GLU A 121 8.90 -21.13 -2.94
C GLU A 121 8.38 -19.83 -2.32
N GLY A 122 7.09 -19.80 -1.96
CA GLY A 122 6.43 -18.63 -1.38
C GLY A 122 6.60 -17.37 -2.24
N MET A 123 6.62 -16.21 -1.59
CA MET A 123 6.77 -14.92 -2.29
C MET A 123 8.13 -14.77 -2.99
N LYS A 124 9.17 -15.48 -2.56
CA LYS A 124 10.47 -15.45 -3.24
C LYS A 124 10.36 -15.99 -4.68
N GLY A 125 9.61 -17.09 -4.87
CA GLY A 125 9.31 -17.63 -6.20
C GLY A 125 8.52 -16.64 -7.06
N ALA A 126 7.49 -16.00 -6.50
CA ALA A 126 6.71 -14.98 -7.20
C ALA A 126 7.55 -13.78 -7.64
N ILE A 127 8.45 -13.29 -6.78
CA ILE A 127 9.39 -12.20 -7.08
C ILE A 127 10.34 -12.61 -8.21
N ASN A 128 10.93 -13.80 -8.13
CA ASN A 128 11.83 -14.30 -9.17
C ASN A 128 11.11 -14.41 -10.52
N LYS A 129 9.86 -14.90 -10.53
CA LYS A 129 9.07 -14.99 -11.76
C LYS A 129 8.73 -13.62 -12.34
N ALA A 130 8.43 -12.63 -11.49
CA ALA A 130 8.19 -11.27 -11.97
C ALA A 130 9.46 -10.67 -12.60
N LYS A 131 10.64 -10.91 -12.02
CA LYS A 131 11.92 -10.48 -12.60
C LYS A 131 12.17 -11.13 -13.96
N GLU A 132 12.01 -12.45 -14.05
CA GLU A 132 12.16 -13.20 -15.31
C GLU A 132 11.24 -12.64 -16.41
N LEU A 133 9.97 -12.37 -16.08
CA LEU A 133 9.02 -11.78 -17.04
C LEU A 133 9.44 -10.36 -17.46
N ALA A 134 9.85 -9.51 -16.52
CA ALA A 134 10.30 -8.16 -16.80
C ALA A 134 11.59 -8.12 -17.65
N GLU A 135 12.49 -9.09 -17.47
CA GLU A 135 13.69 -9.24 -18.30
C GLU A 135 13.37 -9.78 -19.71
N SER A 136 12.29 -10.57 -19.84
CA SER A 136 11.91 -11.17 -21.12
C SER A 136 11.17 -10.24 -22.08
N ASP A 137 10.50 -9.20 -21.57
CA ASP A 137 9.74 -8.24 -22.37
C ASP A 137 9.78 -6.85 -21.73
N SER A 138 10.39 -5.90 -22.44
CA SER A 138 10.53 -4.51 -22.01
C SER A 138 9.20 -3.76 -21.89
N ASN A 139 8.09 -4.32 -22.37
CA ASN A 139 6.75 -3.77 -22.17
C ASN A 139 6.23 -4.00 -20.75
N TYR A 140 6.85 -4.85 -19.94
CA TYR A 140 6.49 -4.97 -18.53
C TYR A 140 7.05 -3.82 -17.72
N PHE A 141 6.18 -3.19 -16.94
CA PHE A 141 6.56 -2.21 -15.93
C PHE A 141 6.28 -2.76 -14.54
N VAL A 142 7.31 -2.76 -13.67
CA VAL A 142 7.19 -3.21 -12.28
C VAL A 142 7.14 -2.01 -11.33
N PRO A 143 5.98 -1.72 -10.71
CA PRO A 143 5.85 -0.59 -9.78
C PRO A 143 6.78 -0.66 -8.59
N GLN A 144 7.07 -1.84 -8.02
CA GLN A 144 7.99 -2.05 -6.90
C GLN A 144 7.58 -1.33 -5.62
N GLN A 145 6.46 -1.74 -5.01
CA GLN A 145 5.85 -1.03 -3.88
C GLN A 145 6.75 -0.79 -2.64
N PHE A 146 7.84 -1.53 -2.47
CA PHE A 146 8.78 -1.39 -1.36
C PHE A 146 9.94 -0.41 -1.63
N GLU A 147 10.06 0.06 -2.87
CA GLU A 147 11.17 0.90 -3.35
C GLU A 147 10.67 2.19 -4.03
N ASN A 148 9.43 2.19 -4.52
CA ASN A 148 8.89 3.29 -5.30
C ASN A 148 8.58 4.53 -4.44
N PRO A 149 9.20 5.69 -4.71
CA PRO A 149 8.98 6.91 -3.93
C PRO A 149 7.56 7.47 -4.04
N ALA A 150 6.79 7.09 -5.08
CA ALA A 150 5.38 7.47 -5.19
C ALA A 150 4.51 6.89 -4.05
N ASN A 151 4.95 5.79 -3.42
CA ASN A 151 4.27 5.17 -2.29
C ASN A 151 4.24 6.09 -1.05
N PRO A 152 5.37 6.51 -0.44
CA PRO A 152 5.32 7.46 0.65
C PRO A 152 4.81 8.84 0.19
N GLU A 153 5.05 9.24 -1.06
CA GLU A 153 4.66 10.57 -1.57
C GLU A 153 3.14 10.79 -1.58
N VAL A 154 2.35 9.80 -2.00
CA VAL A 154 0.88 9.93 -1.91
C VAL A 154 0.42 10.11 -0.48
N HIS A 155 1.07 9.45 0.48
CA HIS A 155 0.73 9.61 1.89
C HIS A 155 1.13 10.98 2.46
N ARG A 156 2.19 11.63 1.95
CA ARG A 156 2.53 13.03 2.27
C ARG A 156 1.43 13.97 1.79
N ASN A 157 1.02 13.80 0.54
CA ASN A 157 0.16 14.75 -0.14
C ASN A 157 -1.33 14.54 0.13
N THR A 158 -1.74 13.35 0.56
CA THR A 158 -3.16 13.05 0.84
C THR A 158 -3.35 12.61 2.28
N THR A 159 -2.83 11.46 2.69
CA THR A 159 -3.17 10.85 3.99
C THR A 159 -2.79 11.76 5.17
N ALA A 160 -1.64 12.43 5.09
CA ALA A 160 -1.20 13.38 6.11
C ALA A 160 -2.13 14.60 6.18
N GLU A 161 -2.44 15.19 5.03
CA GLU A 161 -3.30 16.38 4.93
C GLU A 161 -4.72 16.08 5.40
N GLU A 162 -5.26 14.91 5.03
CA GLU A 162 -6.56 14.47 5.53
C GLU A 162 -6.56 14.32 7.05
N ILE A 163 -5.57 13.64 7.65
CA ILE A 163 -5.47 13.52 9.12
C ILE A 163 -5.32 14.89 9.78
N TRP A 164 -4.53 15.79 9.19
CA TRP A 164 -4.33 17.14 9.70
C TRP A 164 -5.64 17.93 9.70
N ASN A 165 -6.34 17.96 8.57
CA ASN A 165 -7.57 18.71 8.39
C ASN A 165 -8.71 18.13 9.24
N ASP A 166 -8.89 16.81 9.23
CA ASP A 166 -9.97 16.12 9.96
C ASP A 166 -9.80 16.20 11.49
N THR A 167 -8.60 16.55 11.98
CA THR A 167 -8.32 16.73 13.41
C THR A 167 -8.14 18.20 13.82
N ASP A 168 -8.39 19.16 12.94
CA ASP A 168 -8.08 20.58 13.15
C ASP A 168 -6.62 20.82 13.60
N GLY A 169 -5.68 20.02 13.08
CA GLY A 169 -4.26 20.05 13.48
C GLY A 169 -3.97 19.54 14.90
N LYS A 170 -4.94 18.91 15.56
CA LYS A 170 -4.81 18.45 16.96
C LYS A 170 -4.13 17.09 17.10
N ALA A 171 -3.99 16.30 16.04
CA ALA A 171 -3.30 15.01 16.12
C ALA A 171 -1.91 15.16 16.77
N ASP A 172 -1.61 14.33 17.78
CA ASP A 172 -0.34 14.34 18.50
C ASP A 172 0.55 13.13 18.16
N ILE A 173 -0.08 11.99 17.88
CA ILE A 173 0.60 10.71 17.69
C ILE A 173 -0.01 9.97 16.50
N LEU A 174 0.81 9.51 15.55
CA LEU A 174 0.43 8.50 14.57
C LEU A 174 0.84 7.11 15.05
N ILE A 175 -0.07 6.14 14.99
CA ILE A 175 0.24 4.73 15.17
C ILE A 175 -0.03 4.02 13.85
N SER A 176 0.98 3.37 13.26
CA SER A 176 0.84 2.70 11.96
C SER A 176 1.55 1.35 11.94
N GLY A 177 0.83 0.34 11.47
CA GLY A 177 1.42 -0.95 11.13
C GLY A 177 2.33 -0.85 9.92
N ILE A 178 3.49 -1.51 9.95
CA ILE A 178 4.51 -1.40 8.90
C ILE A 178 4.47 -2.59 7.95
N GLY A 179 3.90 -2.35 6.77
CA GLY A 179 4.06 -3.21 5.60
C GLY A 179 5.22 -2.72 4.73
N THR A 180 4.91 -1.84 3.78
CA THR A 180 5.92 -1.21 2.93
C THR A 180 6.61 -0.02 3.60
N GLY A 181 6.05 0.54 4.67
CA GLY A 181 6.55 1.75 5.32
C GLY A 181 6.04 3.08 4.75
N GLY A 182 5.43 3.07 3.56
CA GLY A 182 5.01 4.32 2.90
C GLY A 182 4.05 5.19 3.73
N THR A 183 3.07 4.59 4.41
CA THR A 183 2.10 5.35 5.22
C THR A 183 2.77 6.05 6.41
N ILE A 184 3.59 5.34 7.19
CA ILE A 184 4.24 5.93 8.36
C ILE A 184 5.25 7.01 7.94
N THR A 185 5.99 6.77 6.85
CA THR A 185 6.99 7.70 6.34
C THR A 185 6.34 8.97 5.83
N GLY A 186 5.39 8.85 4.91
CA GLY A 186 4.76 10.02 4.31
C GLY A 186 3.97 10.87 5.32
N VAL A 187 3.21 10.23 6.20
CA VAL A 187 2.45 10.97 7.22
C VAL A 187 3.36 11.64 8.23
N SER A 188 4.33 10.91 8.79
CA SER A 188 5.21 11.46 9.84
C SER A 188 6.07 12.62 9.34
N GLU A 189 6.70 12.48 8.18
CA GLU A 189 7.55 13.54 7.61
C GLU A 189 6.76 14.84 7.39
N THR A 190 5.49 14.72 7.01
CA THR A 190 4.62 15.87 6.77
C THR A 190 4.14 16.48 8.09
N LEU A 191 3.60 15.66 8.99
CA LEU A 191 3.01 16.16 10.24
C LEU A 191 4.06 16.66 11.24
N LYS A 192 5.28 16.10 11.25
CA LYS A 192 6.40 16.62 12.07
C LYS A 192 6.87 18.00 11.62
N LYS A 193 6.79 18.32 10.32
CA LYS A 193 7.05 19.68 9.83
C LYS A 193 5.99 20.69 10.29
N LYS A 194 4.72 20.27 10.36
CA LYS A 194 3.61 21.12 10.82
C LYS A 194 3.55 21.26 12.34
N LYS A 195 3.92 20.20 13.06
CA LYS A 195 3.91 20.12 14.53
C LYS A 195 5.17 19.39 15.00
N PRO A 196 6.25 20.11 15.39
CA PRO A 196 7.51 19.50 15.80
C PRO A 196 7.40 18.49 16.96
N GLY A 197 6.37 18.63 17.81
CA GLY A 197 6.08 17.69 18.89
C GLY A 197 5.33 16.42 18.46
N PHE A 198 4.99 16.27 17.19
CA PHE A 198 4.26 15.11 16.67
C PHE A 198 5.11 13.84 16.80
N LYS A 199 4.51 12.80 17.39
CA LYS A 199 5.16 11.51 17.60
C LYS A 199 4.60 10.47 16.64
N THR A 200 5.41 9.44 16.41
CA THR A 200 5.01 8.34 15.55
C THR A 200 5.43 7.04 16.20
N VAL A 201 4.55 6.03 16.15
CA VAL A 201 4.78 4.68 16.66
C VAL A 201 4.58 3.69 15.53
N ALA A 202 5.67 3.00 15.17
CA ALA A 202 5.65 1.86 14.26
C ALA A 202 5.12 0.62 14.98
N VAL A 203 4.26 -0.15 14.31
CA VAL A 203 3.77 -1.44 14.82
C VAL A 203 4.23 -2.56 13.90
N GLU A 204 4.87 -3.57 14.47
CA GLU A 204 5.32 -4.77 13.77
C GLU A 204 4.95 -6.05 14.54
N PRO A 205 4.96 -7.23 13.89
CA PRO A 205 4.68 -8.49 14.57
C PRO A 205 5.80 -8.89 15.52
N ALA A 206 5.47 -9.27 16.76
CA ALA A 206 6.44 -9.83 17.71
C ALA A 206 7.18 -11.08 17.20
N GLY A 207 6.55 -11.85 16.30
CA GLY A 207 7.17 -13.01 15.66
C GLY A 207 8.08 -12.71 14.46
N SER A 208 8.21 -11.43 14.05
CA SER A 208 9.10 -10.97 12.98
C SER A 208 9.54 -9.52 13.23
N PRO A 209 10.21 -9.20 14.35
CA PRO A 209 10.41 -7.83 14.81
C PRO A 209 11.71 -7.21 14.25
N VAL A 210 11.79 -7.11 12.92
CA VAL A 210 13.01 -6.66 12.21
C VAL A 210 13.32 -5.18 12.50
N LEU A 211 12.31 -4.33 12.69
CA LEU A 211 12.52 -2.91 12.99
C LEU A 211 13.06 -2.70 14.42
N SER A 212 12.75 -3.62 15.33
CA SER A 212 13.26 -3.66 16.70
C SER A 212 14.61 -4.39 16.84
N GLY A 213 15.27 -4.73 15.72
CA GLY A 213 16.57 -5.41 15.71
C GLY A 213 16.53 -6.94 15.89
N GLY A 214 15.34 -7.55 15.85
CA GLY A 214 15.20 -9.01 15.84
C GLY A 214 15.29 -9.64 14.46
N SER A 215 15.12 -10.96 14.40
CA SER A 215 15.17 -11.72 13.15
C SER A 215 13.80 -11.83 12.48
N PRO A 216 13.74 -11.94 11.14
CA PRO A 216 12.49 -12.23 10.44
C PRO A 216 11.94 -13.60 10.83
N GLY A 217 10.61 -13.70 10.93
CA GLY A 217 9.93 -14.93 11.31
C GLY A 217 8.49 -15.01 10.82
N LYS A 218 7.82 -16.14 11.10
CA LYS A 218 6.43 -16.38 10.66
C LYS A 218 5.44 -15.69 11.59
N HIS A 219 4.41 -15.06 11.03
CA HIS A 219 3.30 -14.48 11.78
C HIS A 219 1.99 -14.53 10.98
N LYS A 220 0.87 -14.19 11.62
CA LYS A 220 -0.48 -14.22 11.01
C LYS A 220 -1.08 -12.84 10.73
N ILE A 221 -0.37 -11.76 11.11
CA ILE A 221 -0.84 -10.38 10.90
C ILE A 221 -0.58 -9.98 9.44
N GLN A 222 -1.56 -10.25 8.56
CA GLN A 222 -1.42 -9.92 7.14
C GLN A 222 -1.33 -8.41 6.91
N GLY A 223 -0.49 -7.99 5.97
CA GLY A 223 -0.33 -6.60 5.55
C GLY A 223 0.81 -5.82 6.23
N ILE A 224 1.40 -6.37 7.28
CA ILE A 224 2.58 -5.81 7.98
C ILE A 224 3.67 -6.88 8.15
N GLY A 225 4.87 -6.49 8.61
CA GLY A 225 5.94 -7.42 8.97
C GLY A 225 6.57 -8.12 7.77
N ALA A 226 7.07 -7.37 6.78
CA ALA A 226 7.61 -7.92 5.54
C ALA A 226 8.86 -8.83 5.73
N GLY A 227 9.46 -8.85 6.92
CA GLY A 227 10.66 -9.64 7.23
C GLY A 227 11.97 -8.99 6.76
N PHE A 228 11.92 -7.72 6.39
CA PHE A 228 13.07 -6.87 6.06
C PHE A 228 12.66 -5.39 6.28
N VAL A 229 13.63 -4.48 6.30
CA VAL A 229 13.40 -3.03 6.33
C VAL A 229 13.17 -2.54 4.89
N PRO A 230 11.98 -2.06 4.51
CA PRO A 230 11.72 -1.55 3.16
C PRO A 230 12.56 -0.31 2.83
N ALA A 231 12.98 -0.15 1.57
CA ALA A 231 13.81 0.98 1.16
C ALA A 231 13.11 2.35 1.31
N ILE A 232 11.78 2.37 1.17
CA ILE A 232 10.97 3.59 1.35
C ILE A 232 10.61 3.90 2.81
N LEU A 233 10.96 3.03 3.76
CA LEU A 233 10.74 3.28 5.17
C LEU A 233 11.86 4.19 5.70
N ASN A 234 11.52 5.44 6.00
CA ASN A 234 12.40 6.32 6.76
C ASN A 234 12.37 5.93 8.25
N THR A 235 13.51 5.49 8.80
CA THR A 235 13.64 5.08 10.21
C THR A 235 14.08 6.20 11.15
N ASP A 236 14.39 7.38 10.62
CA ASP A 236 14.83 8.55 11.40
C ASP A 236 13.67 9.47 11.83
N ILE A 237 12.42 9.09 11.48
CA ILE A 237 11.20 9.85 11.78
C ILE A 237 10.73 9.68 13.22
#